data_AF-A0A3D2CNW7-F1
#
_entry.id   AF-A0A3D2CNW7-F1
#
_cell.length_a   1.000
_cell.length_b   1.000
_cell.length_c   1.000
_cell.angle_alpha   90.00
_cell.angle_beta   90.00
_cell.angle_gamma   90.00
#
_symmetry.space_group_name_H-M   'P 1'
#
loop_
_entity.id
_entity.type
_entity.pdbx_description
1 polymer ?
#
loop_
_entity_poly.entity_id
_entity_poly.type
_entity_poly.pdbx_seq_one_letter_code
_entity_poly.pdbx_strand_id
1 'polypeptide(L)'
;MLSITTETPFNKRHDCWFCGEPNQYVFTYLNGFEPPTSENQFISQLSLPSCKECYQVAKKSLINAKNEGLHFSIWTIKSEVKQYLVEYYRKDLAIGINWTKKELEESEFEQGDFAGFQRSAWFMFELAKARVNYISWPLIVDGITVLDEYLEKSFHFDEVVYPNVEQAMRHYADTFLLNLDYFRSVLELLGNNDFAKAVRFCRLLVAATTFERQQALHQLRRKVT
;
A
#
# COMPACT_ATOMS: atom_id res chain seq x y z
N MET A 1 -19.27 12.93 22.67
CA MET A 1 -18.97 13.05 21.22
C MET A 1 -17.49 12.74 21.05
N LEU A 2 -17.10 11.86 20.12
CA LEU A 2 -15.69 11.68 19.79
C LEU A 2 -15.24 12.93 19.04
N SER A 3 -14.40 13.75 19.66
CA SER A 3 -13.86 14.98 19.06
C SER A 3 -12.59 14.67 18.28
N ILE A 4 -12.55 15.06 17.00
CA ILE A 4 -11.30 15.10 16.22
C ILE A 4 -10.43 16.20 16.84
N THR A 5 -9.20 15.87 17.23
CA THR A 5 -8.25 16.82 17.85
C THR A 5 -7.26 17.40 16.84
N THR A 6 -7.24 16.84 15.64
CA THR A 6 -6.37 17.30 14.55
C THR A 6 -7.08 18.30 13.66
N GLU A 7 -6.35 19.30 13.20
CA GLU A 7 -6.87 20.27 12.25
C GLU A 7 -7.08 19.59 10.90
N THR A 8 -8.35 19.51 10.49
CA THR A 8 -8.73 18.89 9.22
C THR A 8 -9.02 19.99 8.20
N PRO A 9 -8.32 20.01 7.04
CA PRO A 9 -8.61 20.94 5.95
C PRO A 9 -10.08 20.92 5.57
N PHE A 10 -10.64 22.08 5.22
CA PHE A 10 -12.08 22.21 4.97
C PHE A 10 -12.59 21.22 3.90
N ASN A 11 -11.83 21.04 2.83
CA ASN A 11 -12.12 20.12 1.73
C ASN A 11 -11.89 18.64 2.06
N LYS A 12 -11.44 18.31 3.28
CA LYS A 12 -11.11 16.96 3.76
C LYS A 12 -11.91 16.50 4.97
N ARG A 13 -12.88 17.32 5.42
CA ARG A 13 -13.70 17.05 6.62
C ARG A 13 -14.53 15.76 6.55
N HIS A 14 -14.81 15.30 5.35
CA HIS A 14 -15.58 14.07 5.11
C HIS A 14 -14.71 12.92 4.62
N ASP A 15 -13.39 13.10 4.53
CA ASP A 15 -12.47 12.10 4.02
C ASP A 15 -11.83 11.33 5.18
N CYS A 16 -11.52 10.06 4.95
CA CYS A 16 -10.69 9.25 5.80
C CYS A 16 -9.25 9.72 5.65
N TRP A 17 -8.57 9.98 6.77
CA TRP A 17 -7.18 10.40 6.74
C TRP A 17 -6.27 9.34 6.09
N PHE A 18 -6.57 8.05 6.25
CA PHE A 18 -5.75 6.95 5.71
C PHE A 18 -5.91 6.71 4.21
N CYS A 19 -7.13 6.79 3.67
CA CYS A 19 -7.42 6.32 2.31
C CYS A 19 -8.35 7.20 1.47
N GLY A 20 -8.81 8.34 2.00
CA GLY A 20 -9.65 9.30 1.26
C GLY A 20 -11.13 8.93 1.13
N GLU A 21 -11.54 7.71 1.50
CA GLU A 21 -12.96 7.31 1.52
C GLU A 21 -13.79 8.12 2.51
N PRO A 22 -15.13 8.20 2.35
CA PRO A 22 -15.99 8.86 3.32
C PRO A 22 -15.75 8.39 4.76
N ASN A 23 -15.48 9.33 5.66
CA ASN A 23 -15.27 9.01 7.07
C ASN A 23 -16.59 8.77 7.81
N GLN A 24 -16.55 7.81 8.74
CA GLN A 24 -17.68 7.43 9.60
C GLN A 24 -17.24 7.21 11.05
N TYR A 25 -15.94 7.11 11.29
CA TYR A 25 -15.34 6.76 12.58
C TYR A 25 -14.24 7.76 12.93
N VAL A 26 -13.97 7.89 14.22
CA VAL A 26 -12.84 8.67 14.74
C VAL A 26 -11.84 7.69 15.35
N PHE A 27 -10.67 7.60 14.75
CA PHE A 27 -9.56 6.83 15.28
C PHE A 27 -8.82 7.68 16.31
N THR A 28 -8.72 7.20 17.55
CA THR A 28 -7.97 7.87 18.61
C THR A 28 -6.71 7.10 18.92
N TYR A 29 -5.59 7.76 18.74
CA TYR A 29 -4.26 7.34 19.13
C TYR A 29 -3.87 8.08 20.41
N LEU A 30 -3.62 7.33 21.47
CA LEU A 30 -3.10 7.86 22.73
C LEU A 30 -1.62 7.58 22.74
N ASN A 31 -0.83 8.64 22.71
CA ASN A 31 0.61 8.51 22.71
C ASN A 31 1.11 8.31 24.14
N GLY A 32 1.92 7.28 24.36
CA GLY A 32 2.67 7.10 25.60
C GLY A 32 4.04 7.76 25.57
N PHE A 33 4.47 8.26 24.40
CA PHE A 33 5.81 8.81 24.15
C PHE A 33 5.71 10.14 23.40
N GLU A 34 6.73 11.00 23.46
CA GLU A 34 6.67 12.32 22.85
C GLU A 34 6.82 12.20 21.32
N PRO A 35 5.83 12.59 20.50
CA PRO A 35 6.07 12.69 19.07
C PRO A 35 7.04 13.86 18.83
N PRO A 36 8.02 13.75 17.91
CA PRO A 36 8.83 14.88 17.53
C PRO A 36 7.91 15.90 16.86
N THR A 37 7.73 17.03 17.53
CA THR A 37 7.01 18.17 16.99
C THR A 37 8.02 19.21 16.53
N SER A 38 7.58 20.11 15.65
CA SER A 38 8.42 21.23 15.21
C SER A 38 8.88 22.14 16.37
N GLU A 39 8.21 22.07 17.52
CA GLU A 39 8.40 22.97 18.66
C GLU A 39 8.72 22.24 19.99
N ASN A 40 9.12 20.95 19.95
CA ASN A 40 9.38 20.12 21.16
C ASN A 40 8.22 20.09 22.18
N GLN A 41 6.99 20.26 21.70
CA GLN A 41 5.76 20.17 22.50
C GLN A 41 5.23 18.73 22.54
N PHE A 42 4.75 18.32 23.71
CA PHE A 42 4.16 17.01 23.93
C PHE A 42 2.70 16.94 23.44
N ILE A 43 2.42 16.04 22.49
CA ILE A 43 1.06 15.73 22.05
C ILE A 43 0.67 14.34 22.59
N SER A 44 -0.23 14.34 23.57
CA SER A 44 -0.66 13.12 24.28
C SER A 44 -1.74 12.32 23.54
N GLN A 45 -2.49 12.96 22.64
CA GLN A 45 -3.60 12.34 21.93
C GLN A 45 -3.79 12.91 20.53
N LEU A 46 -3.95 12.01 19.56
CA LEU A 46 -4.39 12.32 18.20
C LEU A 46 -5.74 11.66 17.95
N SER A 47 -6.71 12.42 17.47
CA SER A 47 -7.98 11.90 16.99
C SER A 47 -8.17 12.31 15.53
N LEU A 48 -8.38 11.31 14.67
CA LEU A 48 -8.36 11.42 13.21
C LEU A 48 -9.65 10.86 12.59
N PRO A 49 -10.18 11.46 11.51
CA PRO A 49 -11.28 10.89 10.76
C PRO A 49 -10.84 9.63 10.01
N SER A 50 -11.67 8.58 10.07
CA SER A 50 -11.41 7.30 9.39
C SER A 50 -12.68 6.66 8.84
N CYS A 51 -12.54 5.92 7.75
CA CYS A 51 -13.56 4.98 7.31
C CYS A 51 -13.52 3.73 8.19
N LYS A 52 -14.57 2.90 8.12
CA LYS A 52 -14.71 1.70 8.95
C LYS A 52 -13.53 0.73 8.82
N GLU A 53 -13.09 0.49 7.59
CA GLU A 53 -12.04 -0.49 7.28
C GLU A 53 -10.69 -0.04 7.86
N CYS A 54 -10.25 1.17 7.52
CA CYS A 54 -9.01 1.74 8.06
C CYS A 54 -9.05 1.86 9.59
N TYR A 55 -10.20 2.21 10.18
CA TYR A 55 -10.37 2.23 11.64
C TYR A 55 -10.11 0.86 12.27
N GLN A 56 -10.68 -0.21 11.73
CA GLN A 56 -10.53 -1.56 12.27
C GLN A 56 -9.08 -2.03 12.22
N VAL A 57 -8.40 -1.78 11.10
CA VAL A 57 -6.99 -2.12 10.93
C VAL A 57 -6.11 -1.30 11.88
N ALA A 58 -6.26 0.03 11.88
CA ALA A 58 -5.49 0.92 12.76
C ALA A 58 -5.67 0.57 14.24
N LYS A 59 -6.89 0.23 14.66
CA LYS A 59 -7.18 -0.21 16.03
C LYS A 59 -6.49 -1.53 16.36
N LYS A 60 -6.51 -2.51 15.45
CA LYS A 60 -5.83 -3.80 15.63
C LYS A 60 -4.32 -3.60 15.76
N SER A 61 -3.74 -2.81 14.86
CA SER A 61 -2.32 -2.42 14.88
C SER A 61 -1.91 -1.83 16.23
N LEU A 62 -2.69 -0.86 16.73
CA LEU A 62 -2.43 -0.24 18.03
C LEU A 62 -2.50 -1.22 19.20
N ILE A 63 -3.46 -2.17 19.18
CA ILE A 63 -3.60 -3.19 20.22
C ILE A 63 -2.40 -4.16 20.19
N ASN A 64 -2.00 -4.60 19.00
CA ASN A 64 -0.86 -5.52 18.84
C ASN A 64 0.43 -4.89 19.37
N ALA A 65 0.73 -3.65 18.97
CA ALA A 65 1.92 -2.96 19.43
C ALA A 65 1.96 -2.78 20.96
N LYS A 66 0.80 -2.49 21.58
CA LYS A 66 0.68 -2.41 23.05
C LYS A 66 0.96 -3.76 23.71
N ASN A 67 0.46 -4.85 23.15
CA ASN A 67 0.69 -6.20 23.69
C ASN A 67 2.16 -6.63 23.53
N GLU A 68 2.83 -6.20 22.47
CA GLU A 68 4.23 -6.51 22.19
C GLU A 68 5.21 -5.56 22.90
N GLY A 69 4.71 -4.51 23.58
CA GLY A 69 5.54 -3.52 24.26
C GLY A 69 6.39 -2.67 23.32
N LEU A 70 5.98 -2.54 22.05
CA LEU A 70 6.73 -1.82 21.03
C LEU A 70 6.37 -0.34 21.00
N HIS A 71 7.37 0.49 20.69
CA HIS A 71 7.12 1.89 20.31
C HIS A 71 6.37 1.92 18.98
N PHE A 72 5.27 2.66 18.93
CA PHE A 72 4.36 2.63 17.79
C PHE A 72 3.79 4.01 17.51
N SER A 73 4.24 4.62 16.42
CA SER A 73 3.83 5.97 16.00
C SER A 73 2.56 5.93 15.15
N ILE A 74 1.91 7.09 14.98
CA ILE A 74 0.82 7.24 14.02
C ILE A 74 1.23 6.93 12.57
N TRP A 75 2.48 7.20 12.23
CA TRP A 75 3.05 6.94 10.90
C TRP A 75 3.27 5.45 10.65
N THR A 76 3.67 4.70 11.69
CA THR A 76 3.73 3.23 11.64
C THR A 76 2.34 2.65 11.40
N ILE A 77 1.32 3.15 12.12
CA ILE A 77 -0.09 2.77 11.91
C ILE A 77 -0.52 3.05 10.47
N LYS A 78 -0.21 4.25 9.95
CA LYS A 78 -0.53 4.65 8.58
C LYS A 78 0.08 3.69 7.55
N SER A 79 1.35 3.33 7.74
CA SER A 79 2.06 2.37 6.88
C SER A 79 1.42 0.98 6.90
N GLU A 80 1.03 0.48 8.09
CA GLU A 80 0.34 -0.81 8.22
C GLU A 80 -1.05 -0.80 7.58
N VAL A 81 -1.82 0.29 7.73
CA VAL A 81 -3.11 0.46 7.06
C VAL A 81 -2.90 0.45 5.54
N LYS A 82 -1.88 1.15 5.03
CA LYS A 82 -1.57 1.16 3.58
C LYS A 82 -1.16 -0.22 3.08
N GLN A 83 -0.33 -0.94 3.83
CA GLN A 83 0.03 -2.33 3.52
C GLN A 83 -1.21 -3.23 3.47
N TYR A 84 -2.11 -3.10 4.44
CA TYR A 84 -3.37 -3.82 4.44
C TYR A 84 -4.22 -3.50 3.20
N LEU A 85 -4.34 -2.22 2.81
CA LEU A 85 -5.13 -1.83 1.64
C LEU A 85 -4.57 -2.45 0.36
N VAL A 86 -3.24 -2.45 0.18
CA VAL A 86 -2.59 -3.10 -0.97
C VAL A 86 -2.93 -4.60 -1.02
N GLU A 87 -2.81 -5.29 0.12
CA GLU A 87 -3.09 -6.73 0.19
C GLU A 87 -4.57 -7.05 0.00
N TYR A 88 -5.45 -6.28 0.65
CA TYR A 88 -6.89 -6.49 0.61
C TYR A 88 -7.45 -6.26 -0.80
N TYR A 89 -7.01 -5.17 -1.46
CA TYR A 89 -7.42 -4.83 -2.83
C TYR A 89 -6.53 -5.45 -3.91
N ARG A 90 -5.65 -6.40 -3.59
CA ARG A 90 -4.69 -6.97 -4.55
C ARG A 90 -5.33 -7.48 -5.84
N LYS A 91 -6.51 -8.09 -5.75
CA LYS A 91 -7.24 -8.63 -6.92
C LYS A 91 -7.75 -7.51 -7.82
N ASP A 92 -8.25 -6.44 -7.23
CA ASP A 92 -8.75 -5.28 -7.98
C ASP A 92 -7.57 -4.50 -8.59
N LEU A 93 -6.45 -4.37 -7.86
CA LEU A 93 -5.22 -3.76 -8.40
C LEU A 93 -4.60 -4.59 -9.54
N ALA A 94 -4.67 -5.92 -9.44
CA ALA A 94 -4.18 -6.82 -10.48
C ALA A 94 -4.93 -6.69 -11.82
N ILE A 95 -6.13 -6.08 -11.83
CA ILE A 95 -6.84 -5.77 -13.07
C ILE A 95 -5.99 -4.83 -13.94
N GLY A 96 -5.46 -3.75 -13.37
CA GLY A 96 -4.60 -2.80 -14.09
C GLY A 96 -3.22 -3.35 -14.47
N ILE A 97 -2.79 -4.44 -13.83
CA ILE A 97 -1.56 -5.17 -14.20
C ILE A 97 -1.81 -6.05 -15.44
N ASN A 98 -2.99 -6.66 -15.53
CA ASN A 98 -3.30 -7.65 -16.56
C ASN A 98 -4.00 -7.05 -17.78
N TRP A 99 -4.66 -5.91 -17.61
CA TRP A 99 -5.50 -5.32 -18.62
C TRP A 99 -5.38 -3.80 -18.65
N THR A 100 -5.46 -3.23 -19.85
CA THR A 100 -5.83 -1.84 -20.05
C THR A 100 -7.35 -1.69 -20.05
N LYS A 101 -7.83 -0.46 -19.83
CA LYS A 101 -9.26 -0.13 -19.95
C LYS A 101 -9.84 -0.58 -21.30
N LYS A 102 -9.12 -0.31 -22.38
CA LYS A 102 -9.53 -0.64 -23.74
C LYS A 102 -9.60 -2.15 -23.96
N GLU A 103 -8.59 -2.91 -23.52
CA GLU A 103 -8.60 -4.37 -23.64
C GLU A 103 -9.75 -5.02 -22.86
N LEU A 104 -10.16 -4.45 -21.73
CA LEU A 104 -11.37 -4.90 -21.01
C LEU A 104 -12.64 -4.53 -21.76
N GLU A 105 -12.78 -3.30 -22.22
CA GLU A 105 -13.97 -2.86 -22.98
C GLU A 105 -14.17 -3.68 -24.25
N GLU A 106 -13.08 -4.00 -24.95
CA GLU A 106 -13.07 -4.82 -26.18
C GLU A 106 -13.02 -6.33 -25.89
N SER A 107 -13.01 -6.75 -24.63
CA SER A 107 -13.06 -8.18 -24.29
C SER A 107 -14.42 -8.78 -24.69
N GLU A 108 -14.43 -9.94 -25.34
CA GLU A 108 -15.68 -10.64 -25.72
C GLU A 108 -16.35 -11.35 -24.52
N PHE A 109 -16.25 -10.77 -23.33
CA PHE A 109 -16.79 -11.32 -22.07
C PHE A 109 -18.28 -11.04 -21.88
N GLU A 110 -19.00 -10.69 -22.95
CA GLU A 110 -20.39 -10.21 -22.93
C GLU A 110 -21.42 -11.26 -22.46
N GLN A 111 -21.03 -12.53 -22.33
CA GLN A 111 -21.91 -13.63 -21.97
C GLN A 111 -21.50 -14.31 -20.65
N GLY A 112 -22.50 -14.77 -19.89
CA GLY A 112 -22.31 -15.54 -18.67
C GLY A 112 -21.71 -14.75 -17.51
N ASP A 113 -20.98 -15.44 -16.64
CA ASP A 113 -20.44 -14.89 -15.39
C ASP A 113 -19.38 -13.79 -15.60
N PHE A 114 -18.79 -13.71 -16.80
CA PHE A 114 -17.76 -12.72 -17.14
C PHE A 114 -18.34 -11.38 -17.59
N ALA A 115 -19.63 -11.31 -17.95
CA ALA A 115 -20.27 -10.06 -18.37
C ALA A 115 -20.38 -9.05 -17.21
N GLY A 116 -20.44 -9.54 -15.97
CA GLY A 116 -20.35 -8.70 -14.78
C GLY A 116 -18.95 -8.12 -14.59
N PHE A 117 -17.92 -8.93 -14.83
CA PHE A 117 -16.52 -8.52 -14.72
C PHE A 117 -16.19 -7.42 -15.73
N GLN A 118 -16.52 -7.59 -17.02
CA GLN A 118 -16.25 -6.58 -18.04
C GLN A 118 -16.82 -5.19 -17.69
N ARG A 119 -18.03 -5.15 -17.10
CA ARG A 119 -18.74 -3.90 -16.79
C ARG A 119 -18.17 -3.11 -15.61
N SER A 120 -17.60 -3.78 -14.62
CA SER A 120 -17.20 -3.14 -13.36
C SER A 120 -15.71 -3.28 -13.01
N ALA A 121 -14.98 -4.18 -13.67
CA ALA A 121 -13.57 -4.46 -13.36
C ALA A 121 -12.71 -3.20 -13.36
N TRP A 122 -12.81 -2.38 -14.41
CA TRP A 122 -12.01 -1.16 -14.48
C TRP A 122 -12.36 -0.15 -13.38
N PHE A 123 -13.66 -0.01 -13.07
CA PHE A 123 -14.11 0.84 -11.97
C PHE A 123 -13.57 0.35 -10.62
N MET A 124 -13.58 -0.97 -10.38
CA MET A 124 -13.02 -1.57 -9.17
C MET A 124 -11.52 -1.31 -9.06
N PHE A 125 -10.77 -1.42 -10.16
CA PHE A 125 -9.37 -1.05 -10.23
C PHE A 125 -9.15 0.44 -9.88
N GLU A 126 -9.91 1.35 -10.49
CA GLU A 126 -9.78 2.79 -10.24
C GLU A 126 -10.08 3.13 -8.77
N LEU A 127 -11.10 2.50 -8.18
CA LEU A 127 -11.44 2.68 -6.77
C LEU A 127 -10.31 2.17 -5.85
N ALA A 128 -9.83 0.94 -6.09
CA ALA A 128 -8.72 0.36 -5.33
C ALA A 128 -7.44 1.22 -5.44
N LYS A 129 -7.10 1.65 -6.67
CA LYS A 129 -5.94 2.50 -6.95
C LYS A 129 -6.06 3.84 -6.23
N ALA A 130 -7.22 4.49 -6.28
CA ALA A 130 -7.45 5.77 -5.62
C ALA A 130 -7.22 5.69 -4.11
N ARG A 131 -7.67 4.60 -3.48
CA ARG A 131 -7.52 4.38 -2.03
C ARG A 131 -6.09 4.10 -1.61
N VAL A 132 -5.38 3.26 -2.35
CA VAL A 132 -3.97 2.91 -2.06
C VAL A 132 -3.04 4.10 -2.32
N ASN A 133 -3.32 4.86 -3.37
CA ASN A 133 -2.51 6.02 -3.75
C ASN A 133 -2.84 7.28 -2.95
N TYR A 134 -3.85 7.23 -2.08
CA TYR A 134 -4.27 8.39 -1.30
C TYR A 134 -3.10 8.93 -0.46
N ILE A 135 -2.89 10.24 -0.56
CA ILE A 135 -1.90 10.97 0.24
C ILE A 135 -2.66 11.73 1.31
N SER A 136 -2.44 11.35 2.55
CA SER A 136 -3.01 12.01 3.72
C SER A 136 -2.55 13.46 3.83
N TRP A 137 -3.40 14.33 4.37
CA TRP A 137 -2.99 15.70 4.69
C TRP A 137 -2.06 15.73 5.92
N PRO A 138 -1.21 16.76 6.06
CA PRO A 138 -0.33 16.92 7.23
C PRO A 138 -1.11 16.92 8.54
N LEU A 139 -0.55 16.30 9.57
CA LEU A 139 -1.14 16.31 10.91
C LEU A 139 -0.73 17.57 11.65
N ILE A 140 -1.72 18.37 12.03
CA ILE A 140 -1.55 19.61 12.79
C ILE A 140 -2.44 19.53 14.03
N VAL A 141 -1.89 19.88 15.19
CA VAL A 141 -2.61 19.96 16.48
C VAL A 141 -2.26 21.30 17.11
N ASP A 142 -3.27 22.12 17.40
CA ASP A 142 -3.09 23.45 17.99
C ASP A 142 -2.05 24.32 17.25
N GLY A 143 -2.06 24.28 15.91
CA GLY A 143 -1.10 24.96 15.04
C GLY A 143 0.26 24.26 14.88
N ILE A 144 0.51 23.18 15.61
CA ILE A 144 1.82 22.49 15.63
C ILE A 144 1.79 21.30 14.68
N THR A 145 2.78 21.24 13.78
CA THR A 145 2.91 20.11 12.85
C THR A 145 3.53 18.91 13.55
N VAL A 146 2.85 17.77 13.47
CA VAL A 146 3.42 16.46 13.86
C VAL A 146 4.39 16.05 12.76
N LEU A 147 5.67 15.89 13.09
CA LEU A 147 6.68 15.54 12.09
C LEU A 147 6.50 14.09 11.65
N ASP A 148 6.52 13.87 10.34
CA ASP A 148 6.56 12.54 9.75
C ASP A 148 7.98 11.98 9.85
N GLU A 149 8.22 11.15 10.87
CA GLU A 149 9.50 10.46 11.10
C GLU A 149 9.85 9.52 9.93
N TYR A 150 8.84 9.09 9.18
CA TYR A 150 8.96 8.25 8.01
C TYR A 150 8.71 9.11 6.79
N LEU A 151 9.64 10.00 6.44
CA LEU A 151 9.75 10.54 5.08
C LEU A 151 9.53 9.38 4.09
N GLU A 152 8.30 9.23 3.61
CA GLU A 152 7.78 7.95 3.09
C GLU A 152 8.67 7.56 1.90
N LYS A 153 9.52 6.54 2.07
CA LYS A 153 10.21 5.89 0.94
C LYS A 153 9.20 4.98 0.24
N SER A 154 8.12 5.57 -0.24
CA SER A 154 7.14 4.87 -1.06
C SER A 154 7.82 4.35 -2.32
N PHE A 155 7.33 3.21 -2.80
CA PHE A 155 7.76 2.66 -4.07
C PHE A 155 6.64 2.82 -5.09
N HIS A 156 6.93 3.49 -6.20
CA HIS A 156 5.95 3.80 -7.24
C HIS A 156 6.19 2.86 -8.42
N PHE A 157 5.16 2.11 -8.81
CA PHE A 157 5.25 1.19 -9.95
C PHE A 157 3.86 0.95 -10.55
N ASP A 158 3.75 0.95 -11.88
CA ASP A 158 2.51 0.78 -12.65
C ASP A 158 1.31 1.56 -12.07
N GLU A 159 1.52 2.87 -11.88
CA GLU A 159 0.54 3.81 -11.31
C GLU A 159 0.08 3.52 -9.87
N VAL A 160 0.67 2.56 -9.16
CA VAL A 160 0.35 2.23 -7.76
C VAL A 160 1.48 2.67 -6.82
N VAL A 161 1.11 3.22 -5.67
CA VAL A 161 2.04 3.68 -4.63
C VAL A 161 2.08 2.68 -3.48
N TYR A 162 3.14 1.88 -3.44
CA TYR A 162 3.37 0.87 -2.42
C TYR A 162 4.10 1.47 -1.20
N PRO A 163 3.90 0.93 0.01
CA PRO A 163 4.66 1.33 1.19
C PRO A 163 6.19 1.20 1.02
N ASN A 164 6.63 0.18 0.29
CA ASN A 164 8.03 -0.08 -0.07
C ASN A 164 8.11 -1.08 -1.22
N VAL A 165 9.32 -1.32 -1.74
CA VAL A 165 9.55 -2.23 -2.87
C VAL A 165 9.14 -3.67 -2.56
N GLU A 166 9.33 -4.15 -1.32
CA GLU A 166 8.97 -5.50 -0.90
C GLU A 166 7.45 -5.75 -0.99
N GLN A 167 6.62 -4.75 -0.67
CA GLN A 167 5.17 -4.85 -0.87
C GLN A 167 4.78 -4.92 -2.34
N ALA A 168 5.47 -4.16 -3.21
CA ALA A 168 5.27 -4.29 -4.66
C ALA A 168 5.67 -5.68 -5.14
N MET A 169 6.80 -6.23 -4.66
CA MET A 169 7.25 -7.57 -5.02
C MET A 169 6.23 -8.64 -4.66
N ARG A 170 5.66 -8.59 -3.45
CA ARG A 170 4.60 -9.51 -3.01
C ARG A 170 3.38 -9.44 -3.91
N HIS A 171 2.90 -8.24 -4.20
CA HIS A 171 1.73 -8.05 -5.07
C HIS A 171 1.97 -8.64 -6.48
N TYR A 172 3.15 -8.41 -7.08
CA TYR A 172 3.49 -8.98 -8.39
C TYR A 172 3.77 -10.48 -8.34
N ALA A 173 4.37 -10.98 -7.27
CA ALA A 173 4.60 -12.40 -7.07
C ALA A 173 3.28 -13.16 -6.95
N ASP A 174 2.32 -12.65 -6.20
CA ASP A 174 0.98 -13.24 -6.10
C ASP A 174 0.22 -13.16 -7.43
N THR A 175 0.27 -12.02 -8.10
CA THR A 175 -0.47 -11.79 -9.36
C THR A 175 0.02 -12.70 -10.49
N PHE A 176 1.34 -12.91 -10.59
CA PHE A 176 1.96 -13.71 -11.66
C PHE A 176 2.44 -15.10 -11.20
N LEU A 177 2.12 -15.51 -9.97
CA LEU A 177 2.56 -16.76 -9.36
C LEU A 177 4.09 -16.94 -9.37
N LEU A 178 4.83 -15.84 -9.13
CA LEU A 178 6.29 -15.86 -9.07
C LEU A 178 6.76 -16.39 -7.71
N ASN A 179 7.91 -17.08 -7.70
CA ASN A 179 8.60 -17.37 -6.45
C ASN A 179 9.21 -16.08 -5.88
N LEU A 180 8.73 -15.66 -4.70
CA LEU A 180 9.11 -14.37 -4.10
C LEU A 180 10.60 -14.28 -3.76
N ASP A 181 11.20 -15.34 -3.19
CA ASP A 181 12.62 -15.35 -2.85
C ASP A 181 13.51 -15.23 -4.09
N TYR A 182 13.13 -15.94 -5.15
CA TYR A 182 13.80 -15.83 -6.44
C TYR A 182 13.68 -14.42 -7.02
N PHE A 183 12.48 -13.83 -6.95
CA PHE A 183 12.25 -12.47 -7.41
C PHE A 183 13.11 -11.47 -6.62
N ARG A 184 13.25 -11.64 -5.29
CA ARG A 184 14.16 -10.82 -4.45
C ARG A 184 15.58 -10.89 -4.97
N SER A 185 16.12 -12.09 -5.19
CA SER A 185 17.49 -12.26 -5.69
C SER A 185 17.71 -11.65 -7.09
N VAL A 186 16.71 -11.72 -7.97
CA VAL A 186 16.77 -11.10 -9.30
C VAL A 186 16.77 -9.57 -9.18
N LEU A 187 15.90 -9.01 -8.34
CA LEU A 187 15.80 -7.57 -8.16
C LEU A 187 17.03 -6.99 -7.44
N GLU A 188 17.59 -7.68 -6.46
CA GLU A 188 18.85 -7.30 -5.81
C GLU A 188 20.01 -7.19 -6.81
N LEU A 189 20.03 -8.07 -7.82
CA LEU A 189 21.05 -8.05 -8.87
C LEU A 189 20.84 -6.90 -9.88
N LEU A 190 19.60 -6.58 -10.22
CA LEU A 190 19.26 -5.56 -11.23
C LEU A 190 19.11 -4.14 -10.66
N GLY A 191 18.73 -4.04 -9.38
CA GLY A 191 18.37 -2.80 -8.71
C GLY A 191 16.90 -2.39 -8.90
N ASN A 192 16.41 -1.57 -7.98
CA ASN A 192 15.00 -1.14 -7.92
C ASN A 192 14.52 -0.39 -9.17
N ASN A 193 15.41 0.32 -9.87
CA ASN A 193 15.08 1.03 -11.11
C ASN A 193 14.69 0.08 -12.25
N ASP A 194 15.11 -1.19 -12.16
CA ASP A 194 14.87 -2.22 -13.15
C ASP A 194 13.77 -3.20 -12.72
N PHE A 195 12.86 -2.77 -11.83
CA PHE A 195 11.75 -3.60 -11.33
C PHE A 195 10.92 -4.25 -12.46
N ALA A 196 10.54 -3.49 -13.50
CA ALA A 196 9.82 -4.04 -14.65
C ALA A 196 10.61 -5.14 -15.39
N LYS A 197 11.94 -4.98 -15.50
CA LYS A 197 12.81 -6.01 -16.10
C LYS A 197 12.87 -7.25 -15.22
N ALA A 198 12.98 -7.07 -13.90
CA ALA A 198 12.98 -8.17 -12.93
C ALA A 198 11.66 -8.96 -12.99
N VAL A 199 10.49 -8.29 -13.01
CA VAL A 199 9.18 -8.92 -13.19
C VAL A 199 9.14 -9.74 -14.48
N ARG A 200 9.51 -9.15 -15.63
CA ARG A 200 9.52 -9.85 -16.92
C ARG A 200 10.43 -11.08 -16.91
N PHE A 201 11.62 -10.96 -16.30
CA PHE A 201 12.56 -12.06 -16.21
C PHE A 201 12.00 -13.21 -15.37
N CYS A 202 11.45 -12.92 -14.19
CA CYS A 202 10.85 -13.94 -13.32
C CYS A 202 9.64 -14.63 -13.97
N ARG A 203 8.85 -13.90 -14.77
CA ARG A 203 7.71 -14.47 -15.50
C ARG A 203 8.10 -15.56 -16.51
N LEU A 204 9.33 -15.57 -17.01
CA LEU A 204 9.83 -16.63 -17.89
C LEU A 204 10.04 -17.97 -17.16
N LEU A 205 10.05 -17.96 -15.82
CA LEU A 205 10.48 -19.08 -14.97
C LEU A 205 9.43 -19.50 -13.93
N VAL A 206 8.16 -19.17 -14.18
CA VAL A 206 7.03 -19.53 -13.27
C VAL A 206 6.97 -21.03 -13.03
N ALA A 207 7.02 -21.83 -14.11
CA ALA A 207 6.98 -23.29 -14.04
C ALA A 207 8.37 -23.96 -13.87
N ALA A 208 9.44 -23.17 -13.75
CA ALA A 208 10.79 -23.71 -13.66
C ALA A 208 11.09 -24.32 -12.29
N THR A 209 11.93 -25.35 -12.28
CA THR A 209 12.49 -25.95 -11.06
C THR A 209 13.46 -24.99 -10.37
N THR A 210 13.78 -25.26 -9.10
CA THR A 210 14.78 -24.49 -8.35
C THR A 210 16.14 -24.47 -9.06
N PHE A 211 16.55 -25.59 -9.66
CA PHE A 211 17.81 -25.68 -10.39
C PHE A 211 17.85 -24.78 -11.63
N GLU A 212 16.79 -24.81 -12.45
CA GLU A 212 16.67 -23.97 -13.64
C GLU A 212 16.65 -22.47 -13.28
N ARG A 213 15.95 -22.09 -12.20
CA ARG A 213 15.94 -20.72 -11.69
C ARG A 213 17.34 -20.26 -11.26
N GLN A 214 18.08 -21.10 -10.54
CA GLN A 214 19.46 -20.82 -10.14
C GLN A 214 20.38 -20.68 -11.36
N GLN A 215 20.26 -21.58 -12.35
CA GLN A 215 21.04 -21.49 -13.58
C GLN A 215 20.75 -20.18 -14.33
N ALA A 216 19.49 -19.80 -14.46
CA ALA A 216 19.08 -18.55 -15.09
C ALA A 216 19.62 -17.32 -14.34
N LEU A 217 19.59 -17.33 -12.99
CA LEU A 217 20.15 -16.24 -12.18
C LEU A 217 21.67 -16.13 -12.34
N HIS A 218 22.38 -17.26 -12.40
CA HIS A 218 23.81 -17.27 -12.70
C HIS A 218 24.12 -16.68 -14.07
N GLN A 219 23.33 -17.01 -15.10
CA GLN A 219 23.47 -16.43 -16.43
C GLN A 219 23.18 -14.93 -16.43
N LEU A 220 22.14 -14.48 -15.71
CA LEU A 220 21.83 -13.06 -15.57
C LEU A 220 22.98 -12.30 -14.92
N ARG A 221 23.57 -12.83 -13.84
CA ARG A 221 24.72 -12.23 -13.16
C ARG A 221 25.89 -11.98 -14.10
N ARG A 222 26.20 -12.94 -14.98
CA ARG A 222 27.26 -12.82 -15.99
C ARG A 222 27.01 -11.77 -17.08
N LYS A 223 25.76 -11.32 -17.26
CA LYS A 223 25.41 -10.30 -18.26
C LYS A 223 25.39 -8.89 -17.67
N VAL A 224 25.20 -8.78 -16.36
CA VAL A 224 25.11 -7.52 -15.62
C VAL A 224 26.48 -7.08 -15.11
N THR A 225 27.39 -8.04 -14.86
CA THR A 225 28.81 -7.81 -14.52
C THR A 225 29.65 -7.77 -15.78
#